data_AF-A0A410YL01-F1
#
_entry.id   AF-A0A410YL01-F1
#
_cell.length_a   1.000
_cell.length_b   1.000
_cell.length_c   1.000
_cell.angle_alpha   90.00
_cell.angle_beta   90.00
_cell.angle_gamma   90.00
#
_symmetry.space_group_name_H-M   'P 1'
#
loop_
_entity.id
_entity.type
_entity.pdbx_description
1 polymer ?
#
loop_
_entity_poly.entity_id
_entity_poly.type
_entity_poly.pdbx_seq_one_letter_code
_entity_poly.pdbx_strand_id
1 'polypeptide(L)'
;MAKKDVDEPSEDVVAKAKKESAQRRGPFGRMALFIRQVINELKKVVTPTRRELVSFTLVVLIFVIIMMGIVSGLDFGFSALVNFLFGDPNLVV
;
A
#
# COMPACT_ATOMS: atom_id res chain seq x y z
N MET A 1 38.08 -40.85 -46.41
CA MET A 1 38.75 -40.17 -45.28
C MET A 1 38.93 -38.73 -45.76
N ALA A 2 38.20 -37.72 -45.31
CA ALA A 2 37.95 -37.30 -43.93
C ALA A 2 36.62 -36.53 -43.82
N LYS A 3 35.96 -36.69 -42.67
CA LYS A 3 34.90 -35.82 -42.14
C LYS A 3 35.54 -34.54 -41.60
N LYS A 4 34.80 -33.43 -41.71
CA LYS A 4 34.57 -32.35 -40.72
C LYS A 4 34.43 -31.06 -41.49
N ASP A 5 33.25 -30.44 -41.45
CA ASP A 5 33.01 -29.00 -41.70
C ASP A 5 31.53 -28.66 -41.38
N VAL A 6 30.97 -29.21 -40.31
CA VAL A 6 29.63 -28.81 -39.83
C VAL A 6 29.59 -29.00 -38.32
N ASP A 7 30.09 -28.04 -37.57
CA ASP A 7 29.69 -27.74 -36.18
C ASP A 7 30.41 -26.46 -35.73
N GLU A 8 29.80 -25.69 -34.83
CA GLU A 8 30.34 -24.51 -34.13
C GLU A 8 30.24 -23.11 -34.81
N PRO A 9 29.02 -22.65 -35.13
CA PRO A 9 28.67 -21.25 -34.90
C PRO A 9 27.61 -21.08 -33.81
N SER A 10 26.96 -22.17 -33.38
CA SER A 10 25.91 -22.14 -32.35
C SER A 10 26.48 -22.17 -30.94
N GLU A 11 27.50 -22.97 -30.65
CA GLU A 11 28.09 -23.07 -29.30
C GLU A 11 28.74 -21.77 -28.84
N ASP A 12 29.50 -21.10 -29.71
CA ASP A 12 30.16 -19.83 -29.38
C ASP A 12 29.17 -18.67 -29.19
N VAL A 13 28.09 -18.64 -29.97
CA VAL A 13 27.03 -17.63 -29.82
C VAL A 13 26.23 -17.88 -28.53
N VAL A 14 25.97 -19.15 -28.21
CA VAL A 14 25.33 -19.57 -26.95
C VAL A 14 26.25 -19.30 -25.75
N ALA A 15 27.56 -19.51 -25.88
CA ALA A 15 28.56 -19.25 -24.84
C ALA A 15 28.73 -17.75 -24.57
N LYS A 16 28.79 -16.91 -25.63
CA LYS A 16 28.76 -15.44 -25.50
C LYS A 16 27.47 -14.97 -24.85
N ALA A 17 26.31 -15.46 -25.29
CA ALA A 17 25.03 -15.11 -24.70
C ALA A 17 24.93 -15.52 -23.21
N LYS A 18 25.49 -16.68 -22.83
CA LYS A 18 25.59 -17.13 -21.42
C LYS A 18 26.53 -16.26 -20.59
N LYS A 19 27.69 -15.86 -21.11
CA LYS A 19 28.61 -14.94 -20.43
C LYS A 19 27.99 -13.55 -20.24
N GLU A 20 27.33 -13.03 -21.26
CA GLU A 20 26.65 -11.73 -21.22
C GLU A 20 25.45 -11.75 -20.26
N SER A 21 24.68 -12.84 -20.23
CA SER A 21 23.56 -13.02 -19.28
C SER A 21 24.01 -13.33 -17.85
N ALA A 22 25.17 -13.96 -17.65
CA ALA A 22 25.81 -14.10 -16.34
C ALA A 22 26.36 -12.76 -15.82
N GLN A 23 26.90 -11.91 -16.71
CA GLN A 23 27.39 -10.57 -16.34
C GLN A 23 26.25 -9.59 -16.02
N ARG A 24 25.07 -9.77 -16.63
CA ARG A 24 23.82 -9.05 -16.29
C ARG A 24 23.22 -9.46 -14.93
N ARG A 25 23.74 -10.50 -14.24
CA ARG A 25 23.30 -10.94 -12.90
C ARG A 25 24.08 -10.32 -11.72
N GLY A 26 24.71 -9.17 -11.93
CA GLY A 26 25.27 -8.35 -10.86
C GLY A 26 24.20 -7.84 -9.86
N PRO A 27 24.58 -7.10 -8.80
CA PRO A 27 23.65 -6.60 -7.77
C PRO A 27 22.46 -5.81 -8.35
N PHE A 28 22.66 -5.09 -9.45
CA PHE A 28 21.59 -4.40 -10.20
C PHE A 28 20.60 -5.36 -10.87
N GLY A 29 21.07 -6.49 -11.40
CA GLY A 29 20.20 -7.53 -11.97
C GLY A 29 19.33 -8.19 -10.90
N ARG A 30 19.86 -8.34 -9.67
CA ARG A 30 19.12 -8.86 -8.51
C ARG A 30 18.05 -7.88 -8.02
N MET A 31 18.36 -6.59 -8.01
CA MET A 31 17.40 -5.51 -7.71
C MET A 31 16.26 -5.46 -8.74
N ALA A 32 16.59 -5.53 -10.04
CA ALA A 32 15.58 -5.57 -11.10
C ALA A 32 14.65 -6.78 -10.99
N LEU A 33 15.19 -7.94 -10.58
CA LEU A 33 14.42 -9.16 -10.34
C LEU A 33 13.47 -9.01 -9.14
N PHE A 34 13.94 -8.38 -8.05
CA PHE A 34 13.13 -8.07 -6.87
C PHE A 34 11.96 -7.13 -7.20
N ILE A 35 12.20 -6.01 -7.89
CA ILE A 35 11.12 -5.09 -8.30
C ILE A 35 10.10 -5.80 -9.19
N ARG A 36 10.57 -6.67 -10.10
CA ARG A 36 9.70 -7.46 -10.96
C ARG A 36 8.85 -8.46 -10.17
N GLN A 37 9.38 -9.02 -9.08
CA GLN A 37 8.63 -9.86 -8.14
C GLN A 37 7.60 -9.05 -7.34
N VAL A 38 7.97 -7.87 -6.81
CA VAL A 38 7.05 -6.98 -6.09
C VAL A 38 5.86 -6.59 -6.97
N ILE A 39 6.09 -6.19 -8.22
CA ILE A 39 5.00 -5.86 -9.16
C ILE A 39 4.10 -7.08 -9.41
N ASN A 40 4.69 -8.28 -9.54
CA ASN A 40 3.90 -9.50 -9.70
C ASN A 40 3.06 -9.84 -8.46
N GLU A 41 3.54 -9.51 -7.26
CA GLU A 41 2.80 -9.72 -6.01
C GLU A 41 1.73 -8.64 -5.81
N LEU A 42 2.02 -7.38 -6.15
CA LEU A 42 1.05 -6.29 -6.13
C LEU A 42 -0.12 -6.52 -7.09
N LYS A 43 0.10 -7.22 -8.22
CA LYS A 43 -0.99 -7.65 -9.11
C LYS A 43 -1.95 -8.66 -8.48
N LYS A 44 -1.54 -9.35 -7.42
CA LYS A 44 -2.40 -10.26 -6.65
C LYS A 44 -3.23 -9.53 -5.60
N VAL A 45 -2.98 -8.25 -5.36
CA VAL A 45 -3.82 -7.43 -4.51
C VAL A 45 -5.15 -7.25 -5.23
N VAL A 46 -6.18 -7.90 -4.70
CA VAL A 46 -7.55 -7.74 -5.17
C VAL A 46 -7.97 -6.29 -5.01
N THR A 47 -8.27 -5.65 -6.14
CA THR A 47 -8.81 -4.29 -6.12
C THR A 47 -10.28 -4.37 -5.73
N PRO A 48 -10.72 -3.59 -4.73
CA PRO A 48 -12.08 -3.68 -4.22
C PRO A 48 -13.08 -3.25 -5.28
N THR A 49 -14.26 -3.87 -5.26
CA THR A 49 -15.36 -3.46 -6.14
C THR A 49 -15.90 -2.09 -5.72
N ARG A 50 -16.51 -1.34 -6.64
CA ARG A 50 -17.12 -0.03 -6.31
C ARG A 50 -18.14 -0.12 -5.16
N ARG A 51 -18.81 -1.26 -5.01
CA ARG A 51 -19.78 -1.52 -3.95
C ARG A 51 -19.14 -1.67 -2.57
N GLU A 52 -18.00 -2.36 -2.49
CA GLU A 52 -17.21 -2.47 -1.26
C GLU A 52 -16.68 -1.11 -0.82
N LEU A 53 -16.15 -0.32 -1.76
CA LEU A 53 -15.66 1.04 -1.47
C LEU A 53 -16.74 1.92 -0.84
N VAL A 54 -17.95 1.91 -1.40
CA VAL A 54 -19.08 2.68 -0.85
C VAL A 54 -19.47 2.16 0.53
N SER A 55 -19.46 0.85 0.74
CA SER A 55 -19.79 0.24 2.04
C SER A 55 -18.80 0.67 3.11
N PHE A 56 -17.49 0.64 2.83
CA PHE A 56 -16.47 1.08 3.78
C PHE A 56 -16.59 2.56 4.11
N THR A 57 -16.78 3.42 3.10
CA THR A 57 -16.98 4.85 3.32
C THR A 57 -18.25 5.13 4.13
N LEU A 58 -19.33 4.39 3.88
CA LEU A 58 -20.60 4.55 4.60
C LEU A 58 -20.48 4.15 6.08
N VAL A 59 -19.79 3.05 6.38
CA VAL A 59 -19.51 2.64 7.77
C VAL A 59 -18.71 3.72 8.50
N VAL A 60 -17.68 4.28 7.87
CA VAL A 60 -16.89 5.38 8.45
C VAL A 60 -17.76 6.62 8.68
N LEU A 61 -18.62 6.98 7.73
CA LEU A 61 -19.51 8.13 7.88
C LEU A 61 -20.47 7.98 9.05
N ILE A 62 -21.10 6.81 9.20
CA ILE A 62 -21.97 6.51 10.36
C ILE A 62 -21.18 6.60 11.66
N PHE A 63 -19.98 6.03 11.71
CA PHE A 63 -19.13 6.09 12.89
C PHE A 63 -18.79 7.54 13.30
N VAL A 64 -18.44 8.39 12.33
CA VAL A 64 -18.15 9.81 12.57
C VAL A 64 -19.39 10.55 13.09
N ILE A 65 -20.58 10.29 12.54
CA ILE A 65 -21.83 10.90 13.00
C ILE A 65 -22.12 10.52 14.46
N ILE A 66 -21.91 9.25 14.82
CA ILE A 66 -22.08 8.79 16.21
C ILE A 66 -21.11 9.53 17.13
N MET A 67 -19.84 9.63 16.75
CA MET A 67 -18.84 10.36 17.55
C MET A 67 -19.18 11.84 17.70
N MET A 68 -19.65 12.50 16.62
CA MET A 68 -20.16 13.86 16.71
C MET A 68 -21.33 13.96 17.70
N GLY A 69 -22.28 13.02 17.65
CA GLY A 69 -23.40 12.99 18.59
C GLY A 69 -22.97 12.83 20.05
N ILE A 70 -22.01 11.94 20.32
CA ILE A 70 -21.46 11.73 21.67
C ILE A 70 -20.72 12.98 22.15
N VAL A 71 -19.81 13.52 21.33
CA VAL A 71 -19.03 14.72 21.68
C VAL A 71 -19.95 15.90 21.93
N SER A 72 -20.89 16.18 21.01
CA SER A 72 -21.87 17.26 21.21
C SER A 72 -22.72 17.04 22.46
N GLY A 73 -23.19 15.81 22.72
CA GLY A 73 -23.95 15.49 23.92
C GLY A 73 -23.15 15.73 25.21
N LEU A 74 -21.87 15.34 25.21
CA LEU A 74 -20.96 15.61 26.31
C LEU A 74 -20.67 17.11 26.45
N ASP A 75 -20.44 17.84 25.36
CA ASP A 75 -20.23 19.29 25.37
C ASP A 75 -21.43 20.03 25.99
N PHE A 76 -22.66 19.64 25.63
CA PHE A 76 -23.88 20.17 26.26
C PHE A 76 -23.97 19.80 27.75
N GLY A 77 -23.67 18.54 28.09
CA GLY A 77 -23.69 18.07 29.48
C GLY A 77 -22.68 18.80 30.37
N PHE A 78 -21.45 18.96 29.88
CA PHE A 78 -20.40 19.70 30.57
C PHE A 78 -20.72 21.19 30.66
N SER A 79 -21.25 21.80 29.60
CA SER A 79 -21.68 23.21 29.63
C SER A 79 -22.75 23.44 30.70
N ALA A 80 -23.75 22.55 30.79
CA ALA A 80 -24.78 22.60 31.81
C ALA A 80 -24.20 22.40 33.23
N LEU A 81 -23.29 21.45 33.40
CA LEU A 81 -22.64 21.17 34.68
C LEU A 81 -21.76 22.34 35.15
N VAL A 82 -20.99 22.95 34.24
CA VAL A 82 -20.16 24.12 34.54
C VAL A 82 -21.02 25.30 34.92
N ASN A 83 -22.11 25.57 34.19
CA ASN A 83 -23.05 26.63 34.55
C ASN A 83 -23.74 26.36 35.89
N PHE A 84 -24.00 25.10 36.24
CA PHE A 84 -24.57 24.75 37.54
C PHE A 84 -23.56 24.93 38.70
N LEU A 85 -22.29 24.56 38.49
CA LEU A 85 -21.25 24.60 39.52
C LEU A 85 -20.61 25.99 39.69
N PHE A 86 -20.50 26.76 38.60
CA PHE A 86 -19.79 28.03 38.52
C PHE A 86 -20.67 29.21 38.09
N GLY A 87 -21.98 29.00 37.92
CA GLY A 87 -22.95 30.05 37.58
C GLY A 87 -23.23 31.04 38.70
N ASP A 88 -22.24 31.32 39.55
CA ASP A 88 -22.25 32.45 40.46
C ASP A 88 -21.56 33.64 39.75
N PRO A 89 -22.24 34.80 39.61
CA PRO A 89 -21.78 35.94 38.80
C PRO A 89 -20.55 36.70 39.34
N ASN A 90 -19.87 36.21 40.38
CA ASN A 90 -18.76 36.91 41.06
C ASN A 90 -17.35 36.47 40.63
N LEU A 91 -17.20 35.50 39.73
CA LEU A 91 -15.89 35.01 39.28
C LEU A 91 -15.61 35.23 37.79
N VAL A 92 -16.39 36.10 37.14
CA VAL A 92 -16.15 36.53 35.75
C VAL A 92 -16.09 38.06 35.71
N VAL A 93 -14.91 38.61 36.02
CA VAL A 93 -14.38 39.87 35.50
C VAL A 93 -13.01 39.57 34.92
#